data_AF-A0A7D4AS45-F1
#
_entry.id   AF-A0A7D4AS45-F1
#
_cell.length_a   1.000
_cell.length_b   1.000
_cell.length_c   1.000
_cell.angle_alpha   90.00
_cell.angle_beta   90.00
_cell.angle_gamma   90.00
#
_symmetry.space_group_name_H-M   'P 1'
#
loop_
_entity.id
_entity.type
_entity.pdbx_description
1 polymer ?
#
loop_
_entity_poly.entity_id
_entity_poly.type
_entity_poly.pdbx_seq_one_letter_code
_entity_poly.pdbx_strand_id
1 'polypeptide(L)'
;MLDWLYEIVSQLIVWIHAGLSVVFPEDSGWAWGGSIILLTVLLRLLLVPLFVKQIHASRKMQELNPKVQALRKKYKNDKQRLNQEVMKLYQENGANPLSGCLPLVVQMPIFIGLFQTLKRISDAKPGHSVFAMSADLVQSAQHANIFGAHIPDTFLHAWSDKTWSAIVVTGIAVVISSCTTFFTVRASMKRQPTAAADANPMMQAQKMMVFLAPLFGLFGLGFPLGVLMYWVTSNGWTLTQQHYIYKRFPPPGDKADETGTTAKTTSGGKTGGTKTAGSKAGSRATGAKAAGSKAAAGKNGQAQSGIKAKLKKEPEPTPEPEDTKPKVVRNQPTRKPRSKRSGSPKR
;
A
#
# COMPACT_ATOMS: atom_id res chain seq x y z
N MET A 1 -20.80 -14.79 10.65
CA MET A 1 -20.98 -13.32 10.69
C MET A 1 -20.81 -12.65 9.33
N LEU A 2 -19.79 -13.00 8.54
CA LEU A 2 -19.63 -12.48 7.16
C LEU A 2 -20.19 -13.42 6.08
N ASP A 3 -20.84 -14.51 6.47
CA ASP A 3 -21.25 -15.57 5.54
C ASP A 3 -22.24 -15.05 4.47
N TRP A 4 -23.13 -14.12 4.83
CA TRP A 4 -24.00 -13.41 3.86
C TRP A 4 -23.24 -12.70 2.72
N LEU A 5 -22.04 -12.18 3.00
CA LEU A 5 -21.18 -11.54 1.99
C LEU A 5 -20.57 -12.60 1.08
N TYR A 6 -20.24 -13.77 1.63
CA TYR A 6 -19.66 -14.89 0.90
C TYR A 6 -20.71 -15.55 0.00
N GLU A 7 -21.96 -15.65 0.46
CA GLU A 7 -23.12 -16.02 -0.35
C GLU A 7 -23.25 -15.09 -1.56
N ILE A 8 -23.34 -13.77 -1.35
CA ILE A 8 -23.46 -12.78 -2.44
C ILE A 8 -22.28 -12.92 -3.43
N VAL A 9 -21.04 -13.01 -2.93
CA VAL A 9 -19.87 -13.16 -3.81
C VAL A 9 -19.94 -14.46 -4.61
N SER A 10 -20.30 -15.59 -3.99
CA SER A 10 -20.46 -16.87 -4.69
C SER A 10 -21.58 -16.83 -5.74
N GLN A 11 -22.73 -16.22 -5.41
CA GLN A 11 -23.87 -16.10 -6.31
C GLN A 11 -23.53 -15.25 -7.55
N LEU A 12 -22.78 -14.16 -7.36
CA LEU A 12 -22.28 -13.32 -8.45
C LEU A 12 -21.27 -14.08 -9.33
N ILE A 13 -20.39 -14.91 -8.74
CA ILE A 13 -19.49 -15.78 -9.51
C ILE A 13 -20.31 -16.76 -10.36
N VAL A 14 -21.33 -17.42 -9.81
CA VAL A 14 -22.19 -18.36 -10.54
C VAL A 14 -22.93 -17.68 -11.69
N TRP A 15 -23.51 -16.49 -11.49
CA TRP A 15 -24.18 -15.76 -12.58
C TRP A 15 -23.23 -15.33 -13.69
N ILE A 16 -22.02 -14.88 -13.33
CA ILE A 16 -21.01 -14.49 -14.32
C ILE A 16 -20.47 -15.72 -15.06
N HIS A 17 -20.24 -16.82 -14.35
CA HIS A 17 -19.80 -18.11 -14.91
C HIS A 17 -20.83 -18.64 -15.91
N ALA A 18 -22.11 -18.74 -15.52
CA ALA A 18 -23.18 -19.14 -16.42
C ALA A 18 -23.25 -18.26 -17.70
N GLY A 19 -23.00 -16.95 -17.57
CA GLY A 19 -22.92 -16.04 -18.73
C GLY A 19 -21.70 -16.27 -19.62
N LEU A 20 -20.53 -16.59 -19.04
CA LEU A 20 -19.32 -16.92 -19.78
C LEU A 20 -19.36 -18.33 -20.41
N SER A 21 -20.08 -19.27 -19.79
CA SER A 21 -20.29 -20.64 -20.28
C SER A 21 -21.13 -20.73 -21.57
N VAL A 22 -21.70 -19.60 -22.02
CA VAL A 22 -22.31 -19.45 -23.36
C VAL A 22 -21.22 -19.38 -24.45
N VAL A 23 -20.00 -18.97 -24.11
CA VAL A 23 -18.89 -18.73 -25.05
C VAL A 23 -17.70 -19.67 -24.81
N PHE A 24 -17.47 -20.06 -23.55
CA PHE A 24 -16.41 -20.98 -23.13
C PHE A 24 -17.03 -22.28 -22.59
N PRO A 25 -16.32 -23.43 -22.62
CA PRO A 25 -16.80 -24.64 -21.97
C PRO A 25 -17.01 -24.42 -20.46
N GLU A 26 -18.08 -24.98 -19.90
CA GLU A 26 -18.49 -24.75 -18.51
C GLU A 26 -17.41 -25.13 -17.49
N ASP A 27 -16.77 -26.28 -17.67
CA ASP A 27 -15.67 -26.77 -16.83
C ASP A 27 -14.30 -26.15 -17.15
N SER A 28 -14.24 -25.18 -18.07
CA SER A 28 -12.96 -24.58 -18.43
C SER A 28 -12.43 -23.62 -17.36
N GLY A 29 -11.12 -23.64 -17.16
CA GLY A 29 -10.44 -22.60 -16.38
C GLY A 29 -10.63 -21.18 -16.95
N TRP A 30 -11.01 -21.05 -18.23
CA TRP A 30 -11.35 -19.77 -18.86
C TRP A 30 -12.70 -19.23 -18.38
N ALA A 31 -13.72 -20.06 -18.24
CA ALA A 31 -15.01 -19.66 -17.67
C ALA A 31 -14.85 -19.28 -16.18
N TRP A 32 -14.22 -20.14 -15.38
CA TRP A 32 -14.01 -19.90 -13.95
C TRP A 32 -13.06 -18.73 -13.66
N GLY A 33 -11.91 -18.68 -14.33
CA GLY A 33 -10.95 -17.58 -14.19
C GLY A 33 -11.47 -16.26 -14.75
N GLY A 34 -12.13 -16.29 -15.91
CA GLY A 34 -12.85 -15.16 -16.48
C GLY A 34 -13.91 -14.60 -15.53
N SER A 35 -14.60 -15.47 -14.78
CA SER A 35 -15.59 -15.04 -13.79
C SER A 35 -15.00 -14.25 -12.63
N ILE A 36 -13.85 -14.69 -12.11
CA ILE A 36 -13.10 -13.97 -11.07
C ILE A 36 -12.63 -12.61 -11.59
N ILE A 37 -12.09 -12.56 -12.81
CA ILE A 37 -11.61 -11.33 -13.45
C ILE A 37 -12.78 -10.35 -13.68
N LEU A 38 -13.88 -10.82 -14.27
CA LEU A 38 -15.03 -9.98 -14.62
C LEU A 38 -15.77 -9.50 -13.37
N LEU A 39 -15.94 -10.33 -12.34
CA LEU A 39 -16.44 -9.89 -11.03
C LEU A 39 -15.59 -8.74 -10.48
N THR A 40 -14.26 -8.88 -10.52
CA THR A 40 -13.33 -7.85 -10.04
C THR A 40 -13.53 -6.53 -10.80
N VAL A 41 -13.65 -6.59 -12.13
CA VAL A 41 -13.86 -5.41 -12.98
C VAL A 41 -15.24 -4.77 -12.73
N LEU A 42 -16.31 -5.56 -12.62
CA LEU A 42 -17.67 -5.06 -12.35
C LEU A 42 -17.77 -4.38 -10.98
N LEU A 43 -17.22 -4.98 -9.92
CA LEU A 43 -17.17 -4.36 -8.60
C LEU A 43 -16.33 -3.07 -8.62
N ARG A 44 -15.21 -3.06 -9.34
CA ARG A 44 -14.37 -1.86 -9.49
C ARG A 44 -15.08 -0.74 -10.25
N LEU A 45 -15.81 -1.05 -11.32
CA LEU A 45 -16.66 -0.12 -12.08
C LEU A 45 -17.74 0.52 -11.19
N LEU A 46 -18.48 -0.31 -10.45
CA LEU A 46 -19.52 0.14 -9.52
C LEU A 46 -18.97 1.09 -8.45
N LEU A 47 -17.73 0.87 -8.00
CA LEU A 47 -17.07 1.69 -6.99
C LEU A 47 -16.36 2.95 -7.54
N VAL A 48 -16.26 3.16 -8.86
CA VAL A 48 -15.67 4.37 -9.47
C VAL A 48 -16.18 5.68 -8.85
N PRO A 49 -17.50 5.95 -8.74
CA PRO A 49 -17.98 7.21 -8.14
C PRO A 49 -17.57 7.38 -6.67
N LEU A 50 -17.43 6.29 -5.92
CA LEU A 50 -16.93 6.33 -4.54
C LEU A 50 -15.42 6.64 -4.52
N PHE A 51 -14.63 6.00 -5.37
CA PHE A 51 -13.19 6.28 -5.50
C PHE A 51 -12.90 7.72 -5.95
N VAL A 52 -13.71 8.32 -6.83
CA VAL A 52 -13.57 9.73 -7.22
C VAL A 52 -13.76 10.66 -6.01
N LYS A 53 -14.79 10.41 -5.19
CA LYS A 53 -15.02 11.15 -3.93
C LYS A 53 -13.85 10.98 -2.95
N GLN A 54 -13.30 9.77 -2.82
CA GLN A 54 -12.12 9.50 -1.99
C GLN A 54 -10.88 10.28 -2.46
N ILE A 55 -10.66 10.38 -3.78
CA ILE A 55 -9.52 11.11 -4.35
C ILE A 55 -9.64 12.62 -4.13
N HIS A 56 -10.85 13.19 -4.26
CA HIS A 56 -11.08 14.60 -3.91
C HIS A 56 -10.79 14.89 -2.44
N ALA A 57 -11.24 14.00 -1.52
CA ALA A 57 -10.91 14.11 -0.10
C ALA A 57 -9.40 13.99 0.19
N SER A 58 -8.69 13.12 -0.55
CA SER A 58 -7.24 12.97 -0.45
C SER A 58 -6.47 14.20 -0.94
N ARG A 59 -6.91 14.86 -2.03
CA ARG A 59 -6.28 16.09 -2.54
C ARG A 59 -6.35 17.25 -1.57
N LYS A 60 -7.51 17.43 -0.94
CA LYS A 60 -7.71 18.43 0.11
C LYS A 60 -6.72 18.26 1.27
N MET A 61 -6.28 17.04 1.54
CA MET A 61 -5.21 16.75 2.51
C MET A 61 -3.82 17.17 1.99
N GLN A 62 -3.54 16.97 0.70
CA GLN A 62 -2.28 17.36 0.06
C GLN A 62 -2.11 18.89 0.00
N GLU A 63 -3.19 19.63 -0.28
CA GLU A 63 -3.23 21.10 -0.26
C GLU A 63 -2.91 21.68 1.13
N LEU A 64 -3.25 20.96 2.20
CA LEU A 64 -2.95 21.36 3.59
C LEU A 64 -1.54 20.94 4.05
N ASN A 65 -0.85 20.06 3.33
CA ASN A 65 0.51 19.62 3.66
C ASN A 65 1.52 20.78 3.89
N PRO A 66 1.59 21.85 3.08
CA PRO A 66 2.46 22.99 3.38
C PRO A 66 2.12 23.69 4.71
N LYS A 67 0.82 23.85 5.04
CA LYS A 67 0.37 24.41 6.34
C LYS A 67 0.74 23.47 7.50
N VAL A 68 0.59 22.16 7.33
CA VAL A 68 1.03 21.13 8.30
C VAL A 68 2.55 21.19 8.52
N GLN A 69 3.35 21.43 7.47
CA GLN A 69 4.79 21.60 7.60
C GLN A 69 5.17 22.90 8.34
N ALA A 70 4.44 24.00 8.15
CA ALA A 70 4.61 25.21 8.94
C ALA A 70 4.33 24.95 10.43
N LEU A 71 3.24 24.23 10.76
CA LEU A 71 2.95 23.79 12.14
C LEU A 71 4.06 22.89 12.70
N ARG A 72 4.57 21.92 11.93
CA ARG A 72 5.72 21.08 12.32
C ARG A 72 6.98 21.89 12.61
N LYS A 73 7.25 22.94 11.84
CA LYS A 73 8.38 23.86 12.09
C LYS A 73 8.17 24.71 13.34
N LYS A 74 6.94 25.14 13.63
CA LYS A 74 6.57 25.96 14.79
C LYS A 74 6.56 25.18 16.11
N TYR A 75 6.07 23.94 16.09
CA TYR A 75 5.87 23.09 17.29
C TYR A 75 6.82 21.88 17.34
N LYS A 76 8.07 22.01 16.84
CA LYS A 76 9.06 20.90 16.78
C LYS A 76 9.23 20.16 18.11
N ASN A 77 9.24 20.91 19.23
CA ASN A 77 9.53 20.40 20.56
C ASN A 77 8.27 19.96 21.33
N ASP A 78 7.06 20.30 20.84
CA ASP A 78 5.78 20.02 21.50
C ASP A 78 4.91 19.14 20.59
N LYS A 79 5.15 17.82 20.67
CA LYS A 79 4.42 16.82 19.88
C LYS A 79 2.93 16.77 20.21
N GLN A 80 2.54 17.08 21.45
CA GLN A 80 1.13 17.03 21.85
C GLN A 80 0.36 18.17 21.21
N ARG A 81 0.86 19.41 21.34
CA ARG A 81 0.26 20.58 20.71
C ARG A 81 0.33 20.54 19.20
N LEU A 82 1.43 20.04 18.62
CA LEU A 82 1.53 19.80 17.17
C LEU A 82 0.37 18.91 16.66
N ASN A 83 0.08 17.80 17.33
CA ASN A 83 -1.00 16.91 16.93
C ASN A 83 -2.38 17.58 17.05
N GLN A 84 -2.60 18.39 18.08
CA GLN A 84 -3.84 19.16 18.27
C GLN A 84 -4.02 20.22 17.17
N GLU A 85 -3.00 21.04 16.90
CA GLU A 85 -3.06 22.11 15.88
C GLU A 85 -3.17 21.53 14.46
N VAL A 86 -2.55 20.39 14.17
CA VAL A 86 -2.70 19.69 12.88
C VAL A 86 -4.11 19.12 12.72
N MET A 87 -4.69 18.53 13.76
CA MET A 87 -6.07 18.03 13.71
C MET A 87 -7.08 19.19 13.57
N LYS A 88 -6.86 20.29 14.30
CA LYS A 88 -7.65 21.51 14.21
C LYS A 88 -7.59 22.13 12.81
N LEU A 89 -6.39 22.25 12.23
CA LEU A 89 -6.19 22.70 10.85
C LEU A 89 -6.99 21.85 9.85
N TYR A 90 -6.98 20.52 10.00
CA TYR A 90 -7.79 19.63 9.16
C TYR A 90 -9.29 19.86 9.36
N GLN A 91 -9.76 20.01 10.60
CA GLN A 91 -11.17 20.29 10.90
C GLN A 91 -11.64 21.64 10.34
N GLU A 92 -10.90 22.72 10.58
CA GLU A 92 -11.22 24.08 10.10
C GLU A 92 -11.27 24.17 8.58
N ASN A 93 -10.38 23.45 7.88
CA ASN A 93 -10.38 23.40 6.42
C ASN A 93 -11.35 22.31 5.89
N GLY A 94 -12.02 21.55 6.76
CA GLY A 94 -12.97 20.48 6.38
C GLY A 94 -12.33 19.30 5.64
N ALA A 95 -11.15 18.87 6.07
CA ALA A 95 -10.44 17.69 5.58
C ALA A 95 -10.43 16.59 6.67
N ASN A 96 -10.56 15.32 6.28
CA ASN A 96 -10.61 14.20 7.23
C ASN A 96 -9.45 13.22 6.97
N PRO A 97 -8.55 12.96 7.95
CA PRO A 97 -7.44 12.01 7.77
C PRO A 97 -7.90 10.59 7.46
N LEU A 98 -9.08 10.16 7.95
CA LEU A 98 -9.62 8.82 7.71
C LEU A 98 -10.09 8.62 6.25
N SER A 99 -10.37 9.70 5.50
CA SER A 99 -10.71 9.57 4.07
C SER A 99 -9.55 9.02 3.23
N GLY A 100 -8.30 9.08 3.72
CA GLY A 100 -7.13 8.52 3.05
C GLY A 100 -7.02 6.99 3.16
N CYS A 101 -7.58 6.36 4.20
CA CYS A 101 -7.59 4.88 4.34
C CYS A 101 -8.91 4.23 3.89
N LEU A 102 -9.93 5.02 3.56
CA LEU A 102 -11.21 4.54 3.05
C LEU A 102 -11.13 3.56 1.85
N PRO A 103 -10.18 3.69 0.89
CA PRO A 103 -9.98 2.66 -0.14
C PRO A 103 -9.73 1.26 0.43
N LEU A 104 -8.91 1.16 1.50
CA LEU A 104 -8.58 -0.12 2.14
C LEU A 104 -9.79 -0.68 2.90
N VAL A 105 -10.52 0.16 3.62
CA VAL A 105 -11.72 -0.23 4.38
C VAL A 105 -12.79 -0.83 3.46
N VAL A 106 -12.99 -0.27 2.27
CA VAL A 106 -13.94 -0.79 1.26
C VAL A 106 -13.41 -2.05 0.57
N GLN A 107 -12.10 -2.13 0.30
CA GLN A 107 -11.51 -3.28 -0.39
C GLN A 107 -11.42 -4.53 0.48
N MET A 108 -11.21 -4.39 1.80
CA MET A 108 -10.99 -5.53 2.71
C MET A 108 -12.18 -6.51 2.73
N PRO A 109 -13.46 -6.09 2.88
CA PRO A 109 -14.60 -7.00 2.76
C PRO A 109 -14.66 -7.74 1.42
N ILE A 110 -14.41 -7.05 0.30
CA ILE A 110 -14.45 -7.64 -1.05
C ILE A 110 -13.38 -8.73 -1.19
N PHE A 111 -12.16 -8.44 -0.72
CA PHE A 111 -11.08 -9.41 -0.70
C PHE A 111 -11.40 -10.62 0.19
N ILE A 112 -11.86 -10.38 1.43
CA ILE A 112 -12.21 -11.46 2.36
C ILE A 112 -13.33 -12.33 1.78
N GLY A 113 -14.33 -11.73 1.13
CA GLY A 113 -15.41 -12.46 0.47
C GLY A 113 -14.89 -13.41 -0.60
N LEU A 114 -14.19 -12.89 -1.60
CA LEU A 114 -13.64 -13.71 -2.68
C LEU A 114 -12.64 -14.75 -2.17
N PHE A 115 -11.74 -14.37 -1.25
CA PHE A 115 -10.77 -15.30 -0.67
C PHE A 115 -11.45 -16.46 0.07
N GLN A 116 -12.48 -16.18 0.86
CA GLN A 116 -13.20 -17.23 1.60
C GLN A 116 -14.06 -18.11 0.68
N THR A 117 -14.65 -17.55 -0.38
CA THR A 117 -15.32 -18.34 -1.43
C THR A 117 -14.34 -19.28 -2.11
N LEU A 118 -13.23 -18.77 -2.67
CA LEU A 118 -12.23 -19.59 -3.35
C LEU A 118 -11.55 -20.60 -2.41
N LYS A 119 -11.29 -20.23 -1.15
CA LYS A 119 -10.75 -21.16 -0.15
C LYS A 119 -11.74 -22.27 0.20
N ARG A 120 -13.02 -21.97 0.44
CA ARG A 120 -13.99 -23.03 0.74
C ARG A 120 -14.25 -23.95 -0.46
N ILE A 121 -14.14 -23.45 -1.71
CA ILE A 121 -14.11 -24.30 -2.91
C ILE A 121 -12.87 -25.21 -2.89
N SER A 122 -11.69 -24.67 -2.60
CA SER A 122 -10.45 -25.47 -2.48
C SER A 122 -10.53 -26.56 -1.41
N ASP A 123 -11.08 -26.23 -0.24
CA ASP A 123 -11.15 -27.13 0.93
C ASP A 123 -12.37 -28.08 0.89
N ALA A 124 -13.26 -27.97 -0.12
CA ALA A 124 -14.46 -28.77 -0.22
C ALA A 124 -14.17 -30.23 -0.57
N LYS A 125 -14.83 -31.15 0.14
CA LYS A 125 -14.85 -32.57 -0.21
C LYS A 125 -15.79 -32.81 -1.40
N PRO A 126 -15.54 -33.84 -2.23
CA PRO A 126 -16.47 -34.24 -3.29
C PRO A 126 -17.92 -34.34 -2.78
N GLY A 127 -18.88 -33.93 -3.60
CA GLY A 127 -20.30 -33.94 -3.26
C GLY A 127 -20.78 -32.85 -2.28
N HIS A 128 -19.94 -31.89 -1.87
CA HIS A 128 -20.34 -30.82 -0.96
C HIS A 128 -20.57 -29.48 -1.70
N SER A 129 -21.70 -28.84 -1.44
CA SER A 129 -21.98 -27.45 -1.86
C SER A 129 -21.18 -26.44 -1.05
N VAL A 130 -20.89 -25.28 -1.65
CA VAL A 130 -20.15 -24.17 -1.04
C VAL A 130 -20.90 -22.87 -1.29
N PHE A 131 -21.50 -22.30 -0.24
CA PHE A 131 -22.35 -21.11 -0.35
C PHE A 131 -23.46 -21.35 -1.40
N ALA A 132 -23.67 -20.42 -2.34
CA ALA A 132 -24.65 -20.54 -3.41
C ALA A 132 -24.26 -21.51 -4.54
N MET A 133 -23.14 -22.24 -4.42
CA MET A 133 -22.62 -23.15 -5.46
C MET A 133 -23.02 -24.60 -5.15
N SER A 134 -23.63 -25.28 -6.13
CA SER A 134 -23.91 -26.72 -6.06
C SER A 134 -22.61 -27.54 -5.96
N ALA A 135 -22.72 -28.80 -5.53
CA ALA A 135 -21.58 -29.71 -5.48
C ALA A 135 -20.89 -29.85 -6.86
N ASP A 136 -21.67 -29.91 -7.94
CA ASP A 136 -21.15 -30.03 -9.31
C ASP A 136 -20.39 -28.77 -9.74
N LEU A 137 -20.90 -27.57 -9.41
CA LEU A 137 -20.20 -26.31 -9.69
C LEU A 137 -18.91 -26.17 -8.86
N VAL A 138 -18.90 -26.67 -7.62
CA VAL A 138 -17.70 -26.71 -6.78
C VAL A 138 -16.67 -27.65 -7.38
N GLN A 139 -17.07 -28.85 -7.81
CA GLN A 139 -16.19 -29.82 -8.46
C GLN A 139 -15.66 -29.30 -9.81
N SER A 140 -16.51 -28.67 -10.62
CA SER A 140 -16.15 -27.96 -11.85
C SER A 140 -15.06 -26.92 -11.57
N ALA A 141 -15.28 -26.03 -10.59
CA ALA A 141 -14.31 -25.02 -10.19
C ALA A 141 -12.99 -25.60 -9.63
N GLN A 142 -13.04 -26.76 -8.96
CA GLN A 142 -11.85 -27.46 -8.46
C GLN A 142 -11.00 -28.06 -9.60
N HIS A 143 -11.63 -28.61 -10.64
CA HIS A 143 -10.94 -29.21 -11.80
C HIS A 143 -10.72 -28.24 -12.98
N ALA A 144 -11.16 -26.98 -12.84
CA ALA A 144 -11.05 -25.95 -13.86
C ALA A 144 -9.58 -25.62 -14.20
N ASN A 145 -9.11 -26.15 -15.33
CA ASN A 145 -7.71 -26.10 -15.72
C ASN A 145 -7.36 -24.87 -16.59
N ILE A 146 -6.28 -24.17 -16.22
CA ILE A 146 -5.64 -23.07 -16.95
C ILE A 146 -4.17 -23.45 -17.17
N PHE A 147 -3.78 -23.73 -18.43
CA PHE A 147 -2.40 -24.06 -18.82
C PHE A 147 -1.73 -25.18 -17.98
N GLY A 148 -2.51 -26.13 -17.47
CA GLY A 148 -2.01 -27.24 -16.65
C GLY A 148 -1.89 -26.92 -15.15
N ALA A 149 -2.58 -25.90 -14.66
CA ALA A 149 -2.82 -25.59 -13.25
C ALA A 149 -4.32 -25.40 -12.99
N HIS A 150 -4.82 -25.76 -11.82
CA HIS A 150 -6.23 -25.57 -11.44
C HIS A 150 -6.45 -24.28 -10.65
N ILE A 151 -7.68 -23.78 -10.61
CA ILE A 151 -8.06 -22.58 -9.82
C ILE A 151 -7.65 -22.67 -8.32
N PRO A 152 -7.75 -23.83 -7.64
CA PRO A 152 -7.32 -23.98 -6.25
C PRO A 152 -5.79 -24.05 -6.05
N ASP A 153 -5.02 -24.39 -7.09
CA ASP A 153 -3.60 -24.73 -6.96
C ASP A 153 -2.81 -23.56 -6.35
N THR A 154 -1.98 -23.88 -5.35
CA THR A 154 -1.05 -22.94 -4.72
C THR A 154 0.37 -23.28 -5.14
N PHE A 155 1.25 -22.28 -5.25
CA PHE A 155 2.65 -22.56 -5.62
C PHE A 155 3.33 -23.49 -4.61
N LEU A 156 3.05 -23.36 -3.30
CA LEU A 156 3.64 -24.24 -2.28
C LEU A 156 3.22 -25.71 -2.44
N HIS A 157 1.95 -26.00 -2.75
CA HIS A 157 1.47 -27.38 -2.91
C HIS A 157 1.74 -27.95 -4.31
N ALA A 158 1.90 -27.13 -5.36
CA ALA A 158 2.25 -27.62 -6.69
C ALA A 158 3.54 -28.47 -6.73
N TRP A 159 4.44 -28.30 -5.74
CA TRP A 159 5.65 -29.13 -5.57
C TRP A 159 5.39 -30.54 -5.04
N SER A 160 4.29 -30.82 -4.32
CA SER A 160 3.97 -32.19 -3.85
C SER A 160 3.47 -33.06 -5.00
N ASP A 161 2.61 -32.49 -5.84
CA ASP A 161 1.83 -33.25 -6.82
C ASP A 161 2.58 -33.41 -8.17
N LYS A 162 3.81 -32.86 -8.23
CA LYS A 162 4.80 -32.97 -9.33
C LYS A 162 4.32 -32.62 -10.73
N THR A 163 3.17 -31.96 -10.85
CA THR A 163 2.65 -31.43 -12.12
C THR A 163 3.46 -30.19 -12.49
N TRP A 164 4.47 -30.36 -13.35
CA TRP A 164 5.42 -29.28 -13.72
C TRP A 164 4.73 -28.03 -14.28
N SER A 165 3.66 -28.20 -15.06
CA SER A 165 2.82 -27.08 -15.52
C SER A 165 2.21 -26.28 -14.38
N ALA A 166 1.73 -26.94 -13.33
CA ALA A 166 1.15 -26.28 -12.16
C ALA A 166 2.20 -25.44 -11.42
N ILE A 167 3.42 -25.97 -11.23
CA ILE A 167 4.54 -25.25 -10.61
C ILE A 167 4.90 -24.00 -11.43
N VAL A 168 5.02 -24.15 -12.76
CA VAL A 168 5.40 -23.05 -13.66
C VAL A 168 4.31 -21.96 -13.71
N VAL A 169 3.04 -22.34 -13.90
CA VAL A 169 1.92 -21.40 -14.03
C VAL A 169 1.66 -20.67 -12.71
N THR A 170 1.61 -21.38 -11.58
CA THR A 170 1.45 -20.73 -10.25
C THR A 170 2.66 -19.86 -9.91
N GLY A 171 3.88 -20.28 -10.26
CA GLY A 171 5.10 -19.48 -10.06
C GLY A 171 5.08 -18.17 -10.86
N ILE A 172 4.69 -18.23 -12.14
CA ILE A 172 4.49 -17.05 -12.99
C ILE A 172 3.38 -16.16 -12.41
N ALA A 173 2.25 -16.72 -11.98
CA ALA A 173 1.16 -15.96 -11.38
C ALA A 173 1.59 -15.23 -10.10
N VAL A 174 2.39 -15.87 -9.23
CA VAL A 174 2.98 -15.22 -8.05
C VAL A 174 3.91 -14.08 -8.46
N VAL A 175 4.81 -14.29 -9.43
CA VAL A 175 5.72 -13.23 -9.91
C VAL A 175 4.94 -12.03 -10.46
N ILE A 176 3.94 -12.25 -11.33
CA ILE A 176 3.11 -11.17 -11.89
C ILE A 176 2.31 -10.44 -10.79
N SER A 177 1.71 -11.17 -9.84
CA SER A 177 1.01 -10.60 -8.68
C SER A 177 1.95 -9.75 -7.81
N SER A 178 3.17 -10.24 -7.57
CA SER A 178 4.22 -9.54 -6.81
C SER A 178 4.66 -8.26 -7.50
N CYS A 179 4.99 -8.34 -8.79
CA CYS A 179 5.40 -7.20 -9.60
C CYS A 179 4.29 -6.15 -9.68
N THR A 180 3.05 -6.54 -9.99
CA THR A 180 1.92 -5.60 -10.05
C THR A 180 1.62 -4.95 -8.70
N THR A 181 1.78 -5.66 -7.58
CA THR A 181 1.63 -5.10 -6.22
C THR A 181 2.74 -4.09 -5.94
N PHE A 182 4.00 -4.45 -6.22
CA PHE A 182 5.15 -3.57 -6.06
C PHE A 182 4.99 -2.29 -6.90
N PHE A 183 4.60 -2.40 -8.17
CA PHE A 183 4.33 -1.24 -9.02
C PHE A 183 3.17 -0.40 -8.49
N THR A 184 2.09 -1.00 -8.00
CA THR A 184 0.94 -0.28 -7.43
C THR A 184 1.32 0.52 -6.18
N VAL A 185 2.06 -0.10 -5.24
CA VAL A 185 2.54 0.57 -4.02
C VAL A 185 3.55 1.67 -4.37
N ARG A 186 4.52 1.39 -5.26
CA ARG A 186 5.52 2.37 -5.73
C ARG A 186 4.90 3.55 -6.48
N ALA A 187 3.89 3.30 -7.31
CA ALA A 187 3.19 4.33 -8.07
C ALA A 187 2.24 5.17 -7.18
N SER A 188 1.70 4.60 -6.11
CA SER A 188 1.00 5.38 -5.07
C SER A 188 1.96 6.33 -4.35
N MET A 189 3.15 5.85 -4.02
CA MET A 189 4.16 6.59 -3.23
C MET A 189 4.86 7.73 -3.97
N LYS A 190 5.18 7.55 -5.26
CA LYS A 190 5.73 8.64 -6.09
C LYS A 190 4.77 9.84 -6.24
N ARG A 191 3.48 9.67 -5.94
CA ARG A 191 2.41 10.65 -6.17
C ARG A 191 1.99 11.39 -4.90
N GLN A 192 2.82 11.37 -3.85
CA GLN A 192 2.63 12.17 -2.64
C GLN A 192 3.72 13.24 -2.54
N PRO A 193 3.37 14.51 -2.23
CA PRO A 193 4.34 15.60 -2.15
C PRO A 193 5.42 15.31 -1.09
N THR A 194 6.66 15.19 -1.56
CA THR A 194 7.85 14.70 -0.82
C THR A 194 8.43 15.69 0.19
N ALA A 195 7.85 16.88 0.31
CA ALA A 195 8.31 17.92 1.22
C ALA A 195 8.26 17.44 2.70
N ALA A 196 9.44 17.41 3.34
CA ALA A 196 9.73 16.85 4.66
C ALA A 196 9.61 15.31 4.78
N ALA A 197 10.41 14.60 3.97
CA ALA A 197 10.52 13.14 3.92
C ALA A 197 10.86 12.44 5.26
N ASP A 198 11.45 13.13 6.24
CA ASP A 198 12.08 12.49 7.41
C ASP A 198 11.44 12.86 8.76
N ALA A 199 10.60 13.89 8.80
CA ALA A 199 9.92 14.35 10.02
C ALA A 199 8.41 14.00 10.07
N ASN A 200 7.89 13.31 9.05
CA ASN A 200 6.47 12.95 8.96
C ASN A 200 6.27 11.44 9.20
N PRO A 201 5.67 11.02 10.34
CA PRO A 201 5.44 9.59 10.63
C PRO A 201 4.50 8.92 9.62
N MET A 202 3.63 9.68 8.95
CA MET A 202 2.79 9.16 7.86
C MET A 202 3.64 8.73 6.65
N MET A 203 4.58 9.59 6.21
CA MET A 203 5.49 9.27 5.11
C MET A 203 6.44 8.13 5.49
N GLN A 204 6.88 8.04 6.76
CA GLN A 204 7.70 6.93 7.23
C GLN A 204 6.94 5.59 7.18
N ALA A 205 5.68 5.54 7.61
CA ALA A 205 4.84 4.35 7.50
C ALA A 205 4.66 3.90 6.03
N GLN A 206 4.52 4.85 5.11
CA GLN A 206 4.36 4.54 3.68
C GLN A 206 5.69 4.17 2.99
N LYS A 207 6.82 4.79 3.37
CA LYS A 207 8.19 4.34 3.00
C LYS A 207 8.41 2.88 3.43
N MET A 208 8.01 2.55 4.65
CA MET A 208 8.06 1.18 5.19
C MET A 208 7.19 0.21 4.37
N MET A 209 5.99 0.62 3.93
CA MET A 209 5.16 -0.20 3.04
C MET A 209 5.82 -0.49 1.68
N VAL A 210 6.57 0.45 1.08
CA VAL A 210 7.34 0.18 -0.16
C VAL A 210 8.46 -0.83 0.11
N PHE A 211 9.17 -0.67 1.22
CA PHE A 211 10.24 -1.58 1.62
C PHE A 211 9.72 -3.00 1.93
N LEU A 212 8.50 -3.10 2.45
CA LEU A 212 7.80 -4.36 2.71
C LEU A 212 7.11 -4.95 1.47
N ALA A 213 6.91 -4.18 0.40
CA ALA A 213 6.19 -4.64 -0.80
C ALA A 213 6.82 -5.88 -1.50
N PRO A 214 8.16 -6.09 -1.52
CA PRO A 214 8.73 -7.35 -1.99
C PRO A 214 8.32 -8.58 -1.15
N LEU A 215 8.09 -8.41 0.16
CA LEU A 215 7.68 -9.50 1.06
C LEU A 215 6.26 -10.01 0.75
N PHE A 216 5.38 -9.16 0.19
CA PHE A 216 4.07 -9.59 -0.30
C PHE A 216 4.18 -10.69 -1.37
N GLY A 217 5.28 -10.74 -2.13
CA GLY A 217 5.49 -11.81 -3.10
C GLY A 217 5.75 -13.17 -2.47
N LEU A 218 6.46 -13.21 -1.33
CA LEU A 218 6.64 -14.45 -0.57
C LEU A 218 5.32 -14.92 0.07
N PHE A 219 4.44 -13.99 0.47
CA PHE A 219 3.10 -14.33 0.94
C PHE A 219 2.21 -14.91 -0.16
N GLY A 220 2.36 -14.43 -1.40
CA GLY A 220 1.64 -14.93 -2.58
C GLY A 220 1.87 -16.41 -2.89
N LEU A 221 2.98 -17.02 -2.45
CA LEU A 221 3.29 -18.44 -2.68
C LEU A 221 2.23 -19.39 -2.10
N GLY A 222 1.59 -19.00 -0.99
CA GLY A 222 0.55 -19.77 -0.31
C GLY A 222 -0.88 -19.47 -0.78
N PHE A 223 -1.06 -18.66 -1.83
CA PHE A 223 -2.39 -18.31 -2.34
C PHE A 223 -2.81 -19.16 -3.54
N PRO A 224 -4.11 -19.52 -3.64
CA PRO A 224 -4.67 -20.17 -4.82
C PRO A 224 -4.52 -19.33 -6.09
N LEU A 225 -4.36 -19.98 -7.23
CA LEU A 225 -4.29 -19.35 -8.55
C LEU A 225 -5.45 -18.36 -8.79
N GLY A 226 -6.68 -18.73 -8.39
CA GLY A 226 -7.86 -17.84 -8.45
C GLY A 226 -7.66 -16.51 -7.71
N VAL A 227 -7.06 -16.55 -6.52
CA VAL A 227 -6.78 -15.36 -5.70
C VAL A 227 -5.69 -14.50 -6.35
N LEU A 228 -4.68 -15.13 -6.96
CA LEU A 228 -3.61 -14.42 -7.68
C LEU A 228 -4.16 -13.71 -8.94
N MET A 229 -5.08 -14.31 -9.69
CA MET A 229 -5.74 -13.67 -10.84
C MET A 229 -6.55 -12.43 -10.43
N TYR A 230 -7.32 -12.52 -9.34
CA TYR A 230 -7.98 -11.35 -8.73
C TYR A 230 -6.95 -10.27 -8.39
N TRP A 231 -5.83 -10.65 -7.78
CA TRP A 231 -4.81 -9.71 -7.32
C TRP A 231 -4.17 -8.94 -8.48
N VAL A 232 -3.80 -9.65 -9.55
CA VAL A 232 -3.30 -9.07 -10.80
C VAL A 232 -4.33 -8.14 -11.44
N THR A 233 -5.59 -8.56 -11.54
CA THR A 233 -6.69 -7.76 -12.10
C THR A 233 -6.96 -6.49 -11.28
N SER A 234 -7.00 -6.63 -9.95
CA SER A 234 -7.26 -5.55 -9.00
C SER A 234 -6.14 -4.51 -8.98
N ASN A 235 -4.87 -4.95 -9.10
CA ASN A 235 -3.72 -4.08 -9.28
C ASN A 235 -3.68 -3.42 -10.66
N GLY A 236 -3.94 -4.17 -11.74
CA GLY A 236 -4.00 -3.65 -13.10
C GLY A 236 -5.07 -2.56 -13.25
N TRP A 237 -6.25 -2.79 -12.65
CA TRP A 237 -7.29 -1.78 -12.51
C TRP A 237 -6.78 -0.55 -11.75
N THR A 238 -6.16 -0.75 -10.58
CA THR A 238 -5.66 0.34 -9.73
C THR A 238 -4.62 1.20 -10.46
N LEU A 239 -3.67 0.57 -11.17
CA LEU A 239 -2.66 1.26 -11.98
C LEU A 239 -3.30 2.06 -13.14
N THR A 240 -4.25 1.45 -13.85
CA THR A 240 -4.99 2.08 -14.96
C THR A 240 -5.81 3.27 -14.47
N GLN A 241 -6.58 3.09 -13.39
CA GLN A 241 -7.38 4.14 -12.76
C GLN A 241 -6.50 5.31 -12.27
N GLN A 242 -5.38 5.01 -11.60
CA GLN A 242 -4.42 6.04 -11.17
C GLN A 242 -3.81 6.79 -12.36
N HIS A 243 -3.46 6.10 -13.44
CA HIS A 243 -2.90 6.71 -14.66
C HIS A 243 -3.90 7.66 -15.33
N TYR A 244 -5.15 7.21 -15.51
CA TYR A 244 -6.22 8.03 -16.10
C TYR A 244 -6.55 9.26 -15.24
N ILE A 245 -6.72 9.08 -13.93
CA ILE A 245 -7.08 10.19 -13.02
C ILE A 245 -5.94 11.21 -12.91
N TYR A 246 -4.67 10.77 -12.93
CA TYR A 246 -3.53 11.69 -12.92
C TYR A 246 -3.48 12.55 -14.19
N LYS A 247 -3.62 11.93 -15.37
CA LYS A 247 -3.66 12.65 -16.66
C LYS A 247 -4.78 13.70 -16.71
N ARG A 248 -5.96 13.37 -16.17
CA ARG A 248 -7.12 14.28 -16.18
C ARG A 248 -7.07 15.34 -15.07
N PHE A 249 -6.25 15.14 -14.04
CA PHE A 249 -6.17 15.99 -12.86
C PHE A 249 -4.77 15.88 -12.18
N PRO A 250 -3.77 16.66 -12.61
CA PRO A 250 -2.42 16.62 -12.03
C PRO A 250 -2.39 17.11 -10.57
N PRO A 251 -1.36 16.74 -9.77
CA PRO A 251 -1.17 17.24 -8.41
C PRO A 251 -0.93 18.76 -8.36
N PRO A 252 -1.20 19.43 -7.22
CA PRO A 252 -0.78 20.80 -6.99
C PRO A 252 0.76 20.88 -6.90
N GLY A 253 1.40 21.26 -8.01
CA GLY A 253 2.85 21.36 -8.15
C GLY A 253 3.28 21.40 -9.62
N ASP A 254 2.91 20.37 -10.38
CA ASP A 254 3.38 20.14 -11.76
C ASP A 254 3.11 21.32 -12.73
N LYS A 255 2.05 22.10 -12.50
CA LYS A 255 1.70 23.26 -13.34
C LYS A 255 2.57 24.50 -13.13
N ALA A 256 3.37 24.57 -12.06
CA ALA A 256 4.24 25.71 -11.81
C ALA A 256 5.45 25.74 -12.77
N ASP A 257 5.97 24.56 -13.12
CA ASP A 257 7.19 24.41 -13.92
C ASP A 257 6.94 24.60 -15.43
N GLU A 258 5.76 24.20 -15.94
CA GLU A 258 5.40 24.41 -17.36
C GLU A 258 5.18 25.89 -17.72
N THR A 259 4.60 26.70 -16.82
CA THR A 259 4.37 28.13 -17.08
C THR A 259 5.63 29.00 -16.98
N GLY A 260 6.76 28.46 -16.48
CA GLY A 260 8.01 29.21 -16.34
C GLY A 260 8.91 29.27 -17.57
N THR A 261 8.69 28.39 -18.56
CA THR A 261 9.68 28.14 -19.64
C THR A 261 9.50 29.02 -20.88
N THR A 262 8.33 29.63 -21.10
CA THR A 262 8.02 30.42 -22.30
C THR A 262 8.27 31.93 -22.18
N ALA A 263 8.72 32.43 -21.02
CA ALA A 263 8.86 33.86 -20.76
C ALA A 263 10.31 34.42 -20.89
N LYS A 264 11.24 33.70 -21.55
CA LYS A 264 12.66 34.10 -21.63
C LYS A 264 13.32 33.99 -23.00
N THR A 265 12.62 34.40 -24.07
CA THR A 265 13.20 34.47 -25.43
C THR A 265 12.75 35.71 -26.24
N THR A 266 12.62 36.88 -25.62
CA THR A 266 12.47 38.15 -26.36
C THR A 266 12.98 39.38 -25.58
N SER A 267 14.31 39.52 -25.48
CA SER A 267 15.01 40.81 -25.36
C SER A 267 16.53 40.57 -25.41
N GLY A 268 17.27 41.34 -26.22
CA GLY A 268 18.72 41.20 -26.37
C GLY A 268 19.19 41.44 -27.80
N GLY A 269 19.30 42.71 -28.19
CA GLY A 269 19.76 43.13 -29.51
C GLY A 269 21.23 42.80 -29.81
N LYS A 270 21.59 42.90 -31.08
CA LYS A 270 22.89 42.52 -31.66
C LYS A 270 23.89 43.70 -31.69
N THR A 271 25.17 43.36 -31.90
CA THR A 271 26.30 44.21 -32.38
C THR A 271 27.07 45.09 -31.39
N GLY A 272 28.39 45.21 -31.64
CA GLY A 272 29.27 46.25 -31.10
C GLY A 272 30.26 45.79 -30.03
N GLY A 273 31.49 45.44 -30.40
CA GLY A 273 32.56 45.12 -29.43
C GLY A 273 33.59 46.26 -29.30
N THR A 274 34.46 46.19 -28.28
CA THR A 274 35.85 46.71 -28.29
C THR A 274 36.66 46.01 -27.19
N LYS A 275 37.98 45.94 -27.40
CA LYS A 275 38.96 45.18 -26.61
C LYS A 275 39.44 45.96 -25.37
N THR A 276 39.83 45.24 -24.33
CA THR A 276 41.07 45.54 -23.58
C THR A 276 41.67 44.26 -23.01
N ALA A 277 43.00 44.25 -22.82
CA ALA A 277 43.79 43.03 -22.64
C ALA A 277 44.51 42.96 -21.27
N GLY A 278 44.90 41.74 -20.90
CA GLY A 278 45.78 41.41 -19.76
C GLY A 278 45.76 39.89 -19.57
N SER A 279 46.69 39.11 -20.13
CA SER A 279 48.06 38.88 -19.60
C SER A 279 48.01 38.21 -18.21
N LYS A 280 48.59 37.03 -17.96
CA LYS A 280 49.56 36.23 -18.73
C LYS A 280 49.55 34.76 -18.26
N ALA A 281 50.10 33.87 -19.07
CA ALA A 281 50.85 32.62 -18.78
C ALA A 281 50.52 31.74 -17.53
N GLY A 282 50.54 30.41 -17.63
CA GLY A 282 50.79 29.56 -18.80
C GLY A 282 51.29 28.15 -18.47
N SER A 283 51.26 27.26 -19.47
CA SER A 283 51.81 25.89 -19.51
C SER A 283 51.12 24.85 -18.58
N ARG A 284 50.54 23.72 -19.02
CA ARG A 284 50.99 22.65 -19.95
C ARG A 284 52.22 21.92 -19.35
N ALA A 285 52.34 20.58 -19.31
CA ALA A 285 51.68 19.53 -20.10
C ALA A 285 51.79 18.12 -19.44
N THR A 286 50.97 17.15 -19.89
CA THR A 286 51.26 15.68 -20.09
C THR A 286 51.99 14.86 -18.99
N GLY A 287 51.58 13.65 -18.57
CA GLY A 287 50.55 12.68 -19.01
C GLY A 287 50.33 11.60 -17.92
N ALA A 288 50.01 10.31 -18.16
CA ALA A 288 49.79 9.55 -19.40
C ALA A 288 48.82 8.33 -19.18
N LYS A 289 49.25 7.07 -19.45
CA LYS A 289 48.46 5.81 -19.38
C LYS A 289 49.34 4.60 -19.00
N ALA A 290 48.85 3.72 -18.11
CA ALA A 290 48.89 2.23 -18.14
C ALA A 290 48.32 1.71 -16.79
N ALA A 291 47.42 0.72 -16.62
CA ALA A 291 47.01 -0.49 -17.35
C ALA A 291 47.72 -1.79 -16.91
N GLY A 292 46.98 -2.66 -16.20
CA GLY A 292 47.33 -4.05 -15.84
C GLY A 292 47.02 -4.39 -14.36
N SER A 293 46.65 -5.59 -13.90
CA SER A 293 45.90 -6.78 -14.41
C SER A 293 46.26 -8.00 -13.53
N LYS A 294 45.27 -8.78 -13.03
CA LYS A 294 45.40 -10.14 -12.38
C LYS A 294 46.18 -10.18 -11.04
N ALA A 295 46.19 -11.20 -10.16
CA ALA A 295 45.35 -12.39 -9.83
C ALA A 295 45.98 -13.06 -8.55
N ALA A 296 45.41 -14.02 -7.78
CA ALA A 296 44.04 -14.45 -7.43
C ALA A 296 44.11 -15.57 -6.33
N ALA A 297 42.97 -15.95 -5.70
CA ALA A 297 42.80 -17.05 -4.71
C ALA A 297 43.45 -16.84 -3.30
N GLY A 298 42.99 -17.45 -2.19
CA GLY A 298 41.79 -18.27 -1.92
C GLY A 298 41.79 -18.96 -0.53
N LYS A 299 40.71 -19.72 -0.22
CA LYS A 299 40.50 -20.72 0.88
C LYS A 299 40.06 -20.28 2.31
N ASN A 300 38.82 -20.73 2.65
CA ASN A 300 38.32 -21.46 3.85
C ASN A 300 38.73 -21.11 5.30
N GLY A 301 37.74 -21.09 6.20
CA GLY A 301 37.92 -21.35 7.65
C GLY A 301 36.68 -21.14 8.51
N GLN A 302 36.17 -22.20 9.17
CA GLN A 302 34.93 -22.31 9.94
C GLN A 302 34.84 -21.51 11.27
N ALA A 303 33.63 -21.49 11.86
CA ALA A 303 33.34 -21.87 13.26
C ALA A 303 32.49 -20.89 14.11
N GLN A 304 31.65 -21.50 14.94
CA GLN A 304 30.53 -20.97 15.72
C GLN A 304 30.88 -20.24 17.03
N SER A 305 29.88 -19.49 17.50
CA SER A 305 29.40 -19.40 18.90
C SER A 305 30.06 -18.45 19.92
N GLY A 306 29.19 -17.60 20.49
CA GLY A 306 28.93 -17.61 21.93
C GLY A 306 29.87 -16.82 22.85
N ILE A 307 29.50 -15.57 23.18
CA ILE A 307 30.03 -14.88 24.37
C ILE A 307 28.87 -14.32 25.20
N LYS A 308 28.71 -14.84 26.43
CA LYS A 308 27.96 -14.19 27.52
C LYS A 308 28.90 -13.20 28.22
N ALA A 309 28.47 -11.97 28.46
CA ALA A 309 29.17 -11.03 29.34
C ALA A 309 28.35 -10.82 30.64
N LYS A 310 29.02 -10.97 31.80
CA LYS A 310 28.41 -10.81 33.13
C LYS A 310 28.23 -9.33 33.50
N LEU A 311 27.17 -9.03 34.24
CA LEU A 311 26.99 -7.72 34.91
C LEU A 311 28.09 -7.49 35.96
N LYS A 312 28.51 -6.23 36.09
CA LYS A 312 29.22 -5.71 37.26
C LYS A 312 28.26 -4.79 38.04
N LYS A 313 28.28 -4.89 39.36
CA LYS A 313 27.35 -4.21 40.28
C LYS A 313 28.01 -2.91 40.79
N GLU A 314 27.33 -1.77 40.65
CA GLU A 314 27.74 -0.49 41.26
C GLU A 314 26.98 -0.26 42.59
N PRO A 315 27.55 0.52 43.54
CA PRO A 315 26.97 0.75 44.86
C PRO A 315 25.87 1.82 44.86
N GLU A 316 25.01 1.79 45.89
CA GLU A 316 23.92 2.75 46.10
C GLU A 316 24.41 4.16 46.48
N PRO A 317 23.75 5.24 46.00
CA PRO A 317 24.00 6.60 46.48
C PRO A 317 23.11 6.96 47.68
N THR A 318 23.69 7.69 48.63
CA THR A 318 23.04 8.31 49.80
C THR A 318 22.03 9.40 49.39
N PRO A 319 20.90 9.60 50.10
CA PRO A 319 19.90 10.59 49.70
C PRO A 319 20.24 12.03 50.10
N GLU A 320 20.00 12.97 49.17
CA GLU A 320 19.96 14.42 49.40
C GLU A 320 18.51 14.96 49.21
N PRO A 321 18.17 16.16 49.74
CA PRO A 321 16.83 16.45 50.23
C PRO A 321 15.76 16.75 49.17
N GLU A 322 14.48 16.59 49.57
CA GLU A 322 13.32 16.88 48.74
C GLU A 322 13.20 18.36 48.40
N ASP A 323 13.32 18.70 47.11
CA ASP A 323 12.90 20.00 46.59
C ASP A 323 11.63 19.93 45.74
N THR A 324 10.79 20.93 45.97
CA THR A 324 9.35 20.98 45.70
C THR A 324 8.89 20.64 44.25
N LYS A 325 8.06 19.60 44.11
CA LYS A 325 7.26 19.36 42.88
C LYS A 325 5.90 20.07 42.96
N PRO A 326 5.47 20.86 41.94
CA PRO A 326 4.16 21.49 41.94
C PRO A 326 3.03 20.45 41.82
N LYS A 327 2.12 20.45 42.80
CA LYS A 327 1.04 19.47 42.95
C LYS A 327 -0.09 19.74 41.95
N VAL A 328 -0.20 18.91 40.90
CA VAL A 328 -1.28 19.00 39.91
C VAL A 328 -2.61 18.61 40.54
N VAL A 329 -3.41 19.60 40.95
CA VAL A 329 -4.76 19.39 41.49
C VAL A 329 -5.73 19.09 40.33
N ARG A 330 -6.05 17.81 40.15
CA ARG A 330 -7.04 17.35 39.17
C ARG A 330 -8.45 17.52 39.75
N ASN A 331 -9.13 18.62 39.41
CA ASN A 331 -10.55 18.80 39.73
C ASN A 331 -11.42 17.75 39.01
N GLN A 332 -11.75 16.66 39.69
CA GLN A 332 -12.85 15.79 39.28
C GLN A 332 -14.18 16.35 39.80
N PRO A 333 -15.25 16.41 38.99
CA PRO A 333 -16.57 16.77 39.48
C PRO A 333 -17.08 15.69 40.44
N THR A 334 -17.30 16.06 41.71
CA THR A 334 -17.79 15.14 42.74
C THR A 334 -19.24 14.74 42.47
N ARG A 335 -19.47 13.42 42.34
CA ARG A 335 -20.79 12.84 42.09
C ARG A 335 -21.63 12.96 43.36
N LYS A 336 -22.63 13.86 43.38
CA LYS A 336 -23.51 14.08 44.55
C LYS A 336 -24.21 12.77 44.99
N PRO A 337 -24.28 12.47 46.30
CA PRO A 337 -24.92 11.25 46.78
C PRO A 337 -26.45 11.26 46.58
N ARG A 338 -27.02 10.05 46.49
CA ARG A 338 -28.40 9.76 46.02
C ARG A 338 -29.51 10.39 46.86
N SER A 339 -29.23 10.84 48.08
CA SER A 339 -30.21 11.46 49.00
C SER A 339 -30.65 12.88 48.60
N LYS A 340 -29.92 13.58 47.73
CA LYS A 340 -30.31 14.93 47.24
C LYS A 340 -31.04 14.90 45.88
N ARG A 341 -31.77 13.81 45.58
CA ARG A 341 -32.50 13.63 44.31
C ARG A 341 -33.97 13.24 44.53
N SER A 342 -34.67 14.03 45.33
CA SER A 342 -36.13 14.04 45.46
C SER A 342 -36.63 15.49 45.39
N GLY A 343 -37.84 15.70 44.84
CA GLY A 343 -38.43 17.03 44.70
C GLY A 343 -38.72 17.46 43.26
N SER A 344 -39.69 16.84 42.63
CA SER A 344 -40.51 17.48 41.59
C SER A 344 -41.93 16.91 41.73
N PRO A 345 -42.93 17.72 42.13
CA PRO A 345 -44.28 17.22 42.33
C PRO A 345 -44.94 16.92 40.98
N LYS A 346 -45.84 15.94 40.97
CA LYS A 346 -46.73 15.68 39.83
C LYS A 346 -47.57 16.92 39.51
N ARG A 347 -47.65 17.28 38.23
CA ARG A 347 -48.91 17.70 37.61
C ARG A 347 -48.90 17.36 36.12
#